data_AF-A0A6J4HUL2-F1
#
_entry.id   AF-A0A6J4HUL2-F1
#
_cell.length_a   1.000
_cell.length_b   1.000
_cell.length_c   1.000
_cell.angle_alpha   90.00
_cell.angle_beta   90.00
_cell.angle_gamma   90.00
#
_symmetry.space_group_name_H-M   'P 1'
#
loop_
_entity.id
_entity.type
_entity.pdbx_description
1 polymer ?
#
loop_
_entity_poly.entity_id
_entity_poly.type
_entity_poly.pdbx_seq_one_letter_code
_entity_poly.pdbx_strand_id
1 'polypeptide(L)'
;MVARQLIIAAASAVVCALPAVAAADVRTVSVPASTTLYFHMESHSHAEYFEFRKDGRYRQIDVQHLMTEEWDSGRWEARGEDIILRSSRRPVDIVTREFRIYVRDRADLRRLRHLRQKLAAFLQLNGGRTIPFATIKTIAVHLPNSRRKLDISLDVHFELDAKRPEVERGALEVLLRRIDDYLRNPDVFTHSFRLRRYRGVEWLEPVGPNDVAPSPVADLVKRIDQSGGKQPDYVFVRVSQRQFAAGAGSLYPFKFYPAMNEKVKAQEPKR
;
A
#
# COMPACT_ATOMS: atom_id res chain seq x y z
N MET A 1 -41.50 -41.88 -34.86
CA MET A 1 -40.10 -42.27 -34.65
C MET A 1 -39.22 -41.13 -35.15
N VAL A 2 -38.83 -40.22 -34.25
CA VAL A 2 -38.23 -38.92 -34.61
C VAL A 2 -36.77 -38.91 -34.19
N ALA A 3 -35.87 -38.83 -35.16
CA ALA A 3 -34.43 -38.68 -34.95
C ALA A 3 -34.13 -37.23 -34.53
N ARG A 4 -33.59 -37.04 -33.31
CA ARG A 4 -33.06 -35.76 -32.84
C ARG A 4 -31.55 -35.73 -33.11
N GLN A 5 -31.13 -34.84 -34.00
CA GLN A 5 -29.74 -34.46 -34.21
C GLN A 5 -29.19 -33.74 -32.97
N LEU A 6 -28.05 -34.23 -32.46
CA LEU A 6 -27.21 -33.51 -31.50
C LEU A 6 -26.42 -32.43 -32.24
N ILE A 7 -26.68 -31.17 -31.94
CA ILE A 7 -25.79 -30.05 -32.28
C ILE A 7 -24.90 -29.82 -31.05
N ILE A 8 -23.63 -30.20 -31.14
CA ILE A 8 -22.60 -29.84 -30.16
C ILE A 8 -22.09 -28.46 -30.57
N ALA A 9 -22.56 -27.42 -29.89
CA ALA A 9 -21.97 -26.09 -29.98
C ALA A 9 -20.65 -26.09 -29.17
N ALA A 10 -19.52 -26.11 -29.88
CA ALA A 10 -18.22 -25.82 -29.30
C ALA A 10 -18.16 -24.33 -28.94
N ALA A 11 -18.35 -24.03 -27.65
CA ALA A 11 -18.05 -22.71 -27.13
C ALA A 11 -16.53 -22.54 -27.09
N SER A 12 -15.99 -21.86 -28.10
CA SER A 12 -14.62 -21.34 -28.07
C SER A 12 -14.48 -20.40 -26.87
N ALA A 13 -13.86 -20.89 -25.80
CA ALA A 13 -13.34 -20.05 -24.74
C ALA A 13 -12.19 -19.24 -25.34
N VAL A 14 -12.49 -18.00 -25.74
CA VAL A 14 -11.47 -16.96 -25.90
C VAL A 14 -10.94 -16.68 -24.50
N VAL A 15 -9.95 -17.47 -24.09
CA VAL A 15 -9.08 -17.11 -22.98
C VAL A 15 -8.31 -15.90 -23.47
N CYS A 16 -8.77 -14.71 -23.11
CA CYS A 16 -7.99 -13.49 -23.21
C CYS A 16 -6.75 -13.67 -22.31
N ALA A 17 -5.71 -14.28 -22.87
CA ALA A 17 -4.37 -14.18 -22.35
C ALA A 17 -4.01 -12.69 -22.39
N LEU A 18 -4.06 -12.03 -21.23
CA LEU A 18 -3.42 -10.73 -21.04
C LEU A 18 -1.96 -10.87 -21.52
N PRO A 19 -1.45 -9.99 -22.40
CA PRO A 19 -0.16 -10.19 -23.00
C PRO A 19 0.93 -10.06 -21.94
N ALA A 20 1.62 -11.16 -21.64
CA ALA A 20 2.83 -11.21 -20.81
C ALA A 20 4.00 -10.39 -21.38
N VAL A 21 3.82 -9.77 -22.55
CA VAL A 21 4.86 -9.08 -23.33
C VAL A 21 5.18 -7.67 -22.80
N ALA A 22 4.25 -6.98 -22.13
CA ALA A 22 4.45 -5.58 -21.75
C ALA A 22 5.39 -5.37 -20.54
N ALA A 23 5.56 -6.36 -19.66
CA ALA A 23 6.43 -6.24 -18.49
C ALA A 23 7.93 -6.34 -18.82
N ALA A 24 8.30 -6.84 -20.00
CA ALA A 24 9.70 -7.04 -20.41
C ALA A 24 10.47 -5.73 -20.64
N ASP A 25 9.77 -4.63 -20.91
CA ASP A 25 10.36 -3.30 -21.16
C ASP A 25 10.57 -2.46 -19.89
N VAL A 26 10.18 -2.99 -18.73
CA VAL A 26 10.43 -2.31 -17.44
C VAL A 26 11.91 -2.39 -17.11
N ARG A 27 12.57 -1.23 -17.03
CA ARG A 27 14.00 -1.15 -16.71
C ARG A 27 14.21 -0.59 -15.33
N THR A 28 15.22 -1.10 -14.63
CA THR A 28 15.75 -0.41 -13.45
C THR A 28 16.59 0.78 -13.87
N VAL A 29 16.46 1.89 -13.14
CA VAL A 29 17.23 3.12 -13.36
C VAL A 29 18.11 3.35 -12.14
N SER A 30 19.44 3.33 -12.34
CA SER A 30 20.37 3.75 -11.30
C SER A 30 20.30 5.25 -11.09
N VAL A 31 20.28 5.69 -9.82
CA VAL A 31 20.20 7.11 -9.49
C VAL A 31 21.54 7.62 -8.96
N PRO A 32 22.15 8.65 -9.57
CA PRO A 32 23.30 9.33 -9.00
C PRO A 32 22.92 10.03 -7.68
N ALA A 33 23.69 9.77 -6.63
CA ALA A 33 23.52 10.43 -5.33
C ALA A 33 23.71 11.96 -5.38
N SER A 34 24.35 12.47 -6.45
CA SER A 34 24.62 13.89 -6.67
C SER A 34 23.39 14.72 -7.10
N THR A 35 22.25 14.08 -7.36
CA THR A 35 21.09 14.73 -7.97
C THR A 35 19.94 14.84 -6.98
N THR A 36 19.26 15.98 -6.96
CA THR A 36 17.99 16.11 -6.24
C THR A 36 16.87 15.47 -7.05
N LEU A 37 16.09 14.58 -6.42
CA LEU A 37 14.97 13.88 -7.05
C LEU A 37 13.66 14.35 -6.42
N TYR A 38 12.61 14.34 -7.23
CA TYR A 38 11.27 14.69 -6.80
C TYR A 38 10.30 13.63 -7.27
N PHE A 39 9.42 13.21 -6.38
CA PHE A 39 8.36 12.25 -6.69
C PHE A 39 7.02 12.78 -6.20
N HIS A 40 5.97 12.35 -6.88
CA HIS A 40 4.59 12.70 -6.61
C HIS A 40 3.75 11.43 -6.66
N MET A 41 2.85 11.25 -5.70
CA MET A 41 1.81 10.24 -5.72
C MET A 41 0.45 10.94 -5.58
N GLU A 42 -0.42 10.72 -6.57
CA GLU A 42 -1.81 11.17 -6.52
C GLU A 42 -2.67 10.07 -5.85
N SER A 43 -3.49 10.45 -4.88
CA SER A 43 -4.56 9.64 -4.29
C SER A 43 -5.92 10.25 -4.66
N HIS A 44 -7.03 9.61 -4.27
CA HIS A 44 -8.37 10.16 -4.53
C HIS A 44 -8.69 11.38 -3.66
N SER A 45 -8.05 11.51 -2.50
CA SER A 45 -8.37 12.51 -1.46
C SER A 45 -7.21 13.41 -1.06
N HIS A 46 -5.99 13.09 -1.49
CA HIS A 46 -4.77 13.79 -1.12
C HIS A 46 -3.68 13.53 -2.16
N ALA A 47 -2.55 14.23 -2.04
CA ALA A 47 -1.35 13.97 -2.82
C ALA A 47 -0.13 13.92 -1.89
N GLU A 48 0.81 13.04 -2.19
CA GLU A 48 2.05 12.92 -1.43
C GLU A 48 3.24 13.24 -2.31
N TYR A 49 4.26 13.88 -1.73
CA TYR A 49 5.46 14.28 -2.43
C TYR A 49 6.70 13.85 -1.68
N PHE A 50 7.68 13.34 -2.41
CA PHE A 50 9.03 13.16 -1.89
C PHE A 50 9.99 14.16 -2.53
N GLU A 51 10.89 14.71 -1.70
CA GLU A 51 12.09 15.39 -2.16
C GLU A 51 13.31 14.65 -1.60
N PHE A 52 14.13 14.10 -2.48
CA PHE A 52 15.40 13.43 -2.15
C PHE A 52 16.53 14.38 -2.53
N ARG A 53 17.12 15.08 -1.56
CA ARG A 53 18.13 16.13 -1.79
C ARG A 53 19.51 15.54 -2.04
N LYS A 54 20.30 16.18 -2.90
CA LYS A 54 21.71 15.82 -3.16
C LYS A 54 22.63 15.73 -1.94
N ASP A 55 22.22 16.28 -0.78
CA ASP A 55 22.95 16.20 0.49
C ASP A 55 22.58 14.95 1.33
N GLY A 56 21.84 14.01 0.73
CA GLY A 56 21.39 12.78 1.37
C GLY A 56 20.24 12.97 2.37
N ARG A 57 19.57 14.12 2.41
CA ARG A 57 18.33 14.30 3.20
C ARG A 57 17.10 14.07 2.34
N TYR A 58 16.06 13.49 2.92
CA TYR A 58 14.75 13.47 2.30
C TYR A 58 13.67 14.08 3.19
N ARG A 59 12.59 14.51 2.55
CA ARG A 59 11.31 14.82 3.21
C ARG A 59 10.16 14.26 2.40
N GLN A 60 9.10 13.88 3.10
CA GLN A 60 7.81 13.50 2.58
C GLN A 60 6.79 14.56 3.00
N ILE A 61 6.04 15.07 2.06
CA ILE A 61 5.00 16.07 2.28
C ILE A 61 3.67 15.44 1.90
N ASP A 62 2.72 15.45 2.83
CA ASP A 62 1.34 15.10 2.57
C ASP A 62 0.53 16.39 2.35
N VAL A 63 -0.13 16.47 1.20
CA VAL A 63 -0.96 17.58 0.77
C VAL A 63 -2.41 17.11 0.81
N GLN A 64 -3.13 17.58 1.81
CA GLN A 64 -4.55 17.28 2.01
C GLN A 64 -5.41 18.49 1.64
N HIS A 65 -6.73 18.32 1.74
CA HIS A 65 -7.68 19.36 1.37
C HIS A 65 -7.56 20.61 2.27
N LEU A 66 -7.34 20.42 3.58
CA LEU A 66 -7.36 21.50 4.57
C LEU A 66 -5.97 21.88 5.08
N MET A 67 -4.95 21.08 4.80
CA MET A 67 -3.60 21.31 5.30
C MET A 67 -2.55 20.63 4.45
N THR A 68 -1.32 21.10 4.61
CA THR A 68 -0.11 20.47 4.09
C THR A 68 0.80 20.20 5.28
N GLU A 69 1.29 18.98 5.41
CA GLU A 69 2.15 18.57 6.52
C GLU A 69 3.40 17.84 6.05
N GLU A 70 4.53 18.11 6.72
CA GLU A 70 5.71 17.24 6.57
C GLU A 70 5.45 15.94 7.32
N TRP A 71 4.98 14.96 6.57
CA TRP A 71 4.59 13.64 7.07
C TRP A 71 5.79 12.82 7.56
N ASP A 72 6.92 12.90 6.86
CA ASP A 72 8.16 12.22 7.24
C ASP A 72 9.42 12.95 6.77
N SER A 73 10.56 12.65 7.41
CA SER A 73 11.87 13.12 6.99
C SER A 73 13.01 12.24 7.51
N GLY A 74 14.15 12.27 6.82
CA GLY A 74 15.30 11.45 7.20
C GLY A 74 16.47 11.54 6.23
N ARG A 75 17.19 10.43 6.13
CA ARG A 75 18.35 10.30 5.22
C ARG A 75 18.01 9.37 4.07
N TRP A 76 18.58 9.64 2.90
CA TRP A 76 18.51 8.72 1.78
C TRP A 76 19.89 8.52 1.15
N GLU A 77 20.08 7.35 0.56
CA GLU A 77 21.26 7.00 -0.23
C GLU A 77 20.87 6.12 -1.42
N ALA A 78 21.66 6.18 -2.48
CA ALA A 78 21.62 5.20 -3.55
C ALA A 78 22.59 4.06 -3.23
N ARG A 79 22.09 2.81 -3.24
CA ARG A 79 22.86 1.59 -2.99
C ARG A 79 22.67 0.64 -4.17
N GLY A 80 23.56 0.75 -5.15
CA GLY A 80 23.42 0.03 -6.42
C GLY A 80 22.17 0.49 -7.17
N GLU A 81 21.22 -0.41 -7.33
CA GLU A 81 19.93 -0.16 -7.99
C GLU A 81 18.83 0.34 -7.03
N ASP A 82 19.08 0.25 -5.73
CA ASP A 82 18.08 0.55 -4.71
C ASP A 82 18.30 1.96 -4.12
N ILE A 83 17.19 2.62 -3.79
CA ILE A 83 17.12 3.85 -3.03
C ILE A 83 16.71 3.47 -1.61
N ILE A 84 17.57 3.77 -0.65
CA ILE A 84 17.36 3.43 0.75
C ILE A 84 16.99 4.71 1.51
N LEU A 85 15.80 4.77 2.10
CA LEU A 85 15.36 5.85 2.98
C LEU A 85 15.45 5.38 4.44
N ARG A 86 16.17 6.12 5.27
CA ARG A 86 16.21 5.93 6.73
C ARG A 86 15.38 7.03 7.38
N SER A 87 14.17 6.65 7.80
CA SER A 87 13.21 7.56 8.42
C SER A 87 13.60 7.95 9.82
N SER A 88 13.35 9.21 10.18
CA SER A 88 13.52 9.70 11.54
C SER A 88 12.28 9.47 12.41
N ARG A 89 11.12 9.24 11.78
CA ARG A 89 9.81 9.23 12.45
C ARG A 89 9.03 7.94 12.25
N ARG A 90 9.00 7.44 11.02
CA ARG A 90 8.07 6.41 10.57
C ARG A 90 8.76 5.07 10.36
N PRO A 91 8.44 4.08 11.20
CA PRO A 91 8.87 2.73 10.91
C PRO A 91 8.02 2.13 9.78
N VAL A 92 8.49 1.06 9.16
CA VAL A 92 7.77 0.27 8.15
C VAL A 92 6.58 -0.42 8.81
N ASP A 93 5.50 -0.62 8.07
CA ASP A 93 4.33 -1.35 8.59
C ASP A 93 4.66 -2.84 8.79
N ILE A 94 3.77 -3.61 9.42
CA ILE A 94 3.86 -5.08 9.42
C ILE A 94 2.79 -5.57 8.47
N VAL A 95 3.20 -6.24 7.39
CA VAL A 95 2.27 -6.70 6.36
C VAL A 95 2.37 -8.21 6.15
N THR A 96 1.21 -8.82 5.96
CA THR A 96 1.00 -10.20 5.55
C THR A 96 0.00 -10.21 4.40
N ARG A 97 -0.33 -11.38 3.86
CA ARG A 97 -1.32 -11.47 2.78
C ARG A 97 -2.69 -10.93 3.21
N GLU A 98 -3.12 -11.24 4.43
CA GLU A 98 -4.46 -10.89 4.92
C GLU A 98 -4.47 -9.64 5.79
N PHE A 99 -3.36 -9.32 6.45
CA PHE A 99 -3.31 -8.29 7.49
C PHE A 99 -2.23 -7.24 7.29
N ARG A 100 -2.55 -6.05 7.80
CA ARG A 100 -1.61 -4.93 7.97
C ARG A 100 -1.73 -4.35 9.37
N ILE A 101 -0.60 -4.08 10.01
CA ILE A 101 -0.50 -3.27 11.24
C ILE A 101 0.21 -1.99 10.87
N TYR A 102 -0.51 -0.86 10.96
CA TYR A 102 0.04 0.46 10.71
C TYR A 102 0.86 0.92 11.91
N VAL A 103 2.19 1.01 11.75
CA VAL A 103 3.10 1.45 12.82
C VAL A 103 3.53 2.88 12.51
N ARG A 104 2.92 3.86 13.17
CA ARG A 104 3.08 5.28 12.78
C ARG A 104 4.32 5.91 13.36
N ASP A 105 4.72 5.49 14.57
CA ASP A 105 5.80 6.10 15.31
C ASP A 105 6.38 5.16 16.39
N ARG A 106 7.36 5.67 17.14
CA ARG A 106 7.99 4.95 18.25
C ARG A 106 7.03 4.62 19.39
N ALA A 107 5.92 5.34 19.57
CA ALA A 107 4.94 5.02 20.60
C ALA A 107 4.17 3.74 20.23
N ASP A 108 3.84 3.57 18.95
CA ASP A 108 3.26 2.33 18.44
C ASP A 108 4.23 1.14 18.62
N LEU A 109 5.53 1.33 18.31
CA LEU A 109 6.56 0.30 18.54
C LEU A 109 6.61 -0.20 19.99
N ARG A 110 6.53 0.71 20.97
CA ARG A 110 6.48 0.34 22.40
C ARG A 110 5.24 -0.48 22.76
N ARG A 111 4.15 -0.34 22.01
CA ARG A 111 2.88 -1.05 22.22
C ARG A 111 2.77 -2.35 21.42
N LEU A 112 3.61 -2.54 20.42
CA LEU A 112 3.60 -3.75 19.59
C LEU A 112 3.78 -5.04 20.42
N ARG A 113 4.61 -5.03 21.47
CA ARG A 113 4.74 -6.17 22.42
C ARG A 113 3.43 -6.52 23.12
N HIS A 114 2.62 -5.52 23.47
CA HIS A 114 1.31 -5.75 24.09
C HIS A 114 0.30 -6.30 23.08
N LEU A 115 0.33 -5.78 21.84
CA LEU A 115 -0.53 -6.29 20.77
C LEU A 115 -0.19 -7.76 20.47
N ARG A 116 1.10 -8.09 20.39
CA ARG A 116 1.62 -9.47 20.28
C ARG A 116 1.06 -10.37 21.36
N GLN A 117 1.13 -9.96 22.63
CA GLN A 117 0.60 -10.74 23.77
C GLN A 117 -0.92 -10.95 23.65
N LYS A 118 -1.69 -9.91 23.30
CA LYS A 118 -3.14 -10.04 23.10
C LYS A 118 -3.47 -11.00 21.96
N LEU A 119 -2.74 -10.92 20.84
CA LEU A 119 -2.93 -11.83 19.70
C LEU A 119 -2.60 -13.28 20.08
N ALA A 120 -1.51 -13.51 20.81
CA ALA A 120 -1.14 -14.84 21.28
C ALA A 120 -2.20 -15.44 22.23
N ALA A 121 -2.68 -14.65 23.19
CA ALA A 121 -3.76 -15.07 24.10
C ALA A 121 -5.07 -15.34 23.33
N PHE A 122 -5.40 -14.48 22.36
CA PHE A 122 -6.55 -14.68 21.49
C PHE A 122 -6.47 -16.01 20.74
N LEU A 123 -5.31 -16.34 20.15
CA LEU A 123 -5.07 -17.62 19.48
C LEU A 123 -5.14 -18.82 20.44
N GLN A 124 -4.79 -18.67 21.71
CA GLN A 124 -4.96 -19.76 22.68
C GLN A 124 -6.43 -20.03 23.01
N LEU A 125 -7.25 -18.98 23.11
CA LEU A 125 -8.66 -19.09 23.47
C LEU A 125 -9.57 -19.48 22.30
N ASN A 126 -9.17 -19.15 21.05
CA ASN A 126 -10.01 -19.36 19.87
C ASN A 126 -9.50 -20.53 19.02
N GLY A 127 -9.91 -21.75 19.35
CA GLY A 127 -9.51 -22.97 18.63
C GLY A 127 -10.14 -23.17 17.24
N GLY A 128 -11.01 -22.26 16.79
CA GLY A 128 -11.67 -22.36 15.49
C GLY A 128 -10.70 -22.30 14.31
N ARG A 129 -11.03 -22.99 13.21
CA ARG A 129 -10.23 -22.99 11.97
C ARG A 129 -10.31 -21.64 11.25
N THR A 130 -11.50 -21.05 11.21
CA THR A 130 -11.75 -19.72 10.65
C THR A 130 -12.24 -18.77 11.73
N ILE A 131 -11.89 -17.50 11.58
CA ILE A 131 -12.19 -16.45 12.56
C ILE A 131 -12.75 -15.24 11.81
N PRO A 132 -13.94 -14.73 12.18
CA PRO A 132 -14.48 -13.51 11.59
C PRO A 132 -13.58 -12.30 11.85
N PHE A 133 -13.32 -11.48 10.83
CA PHE A 133 -12.48 -10.30 11.00
C PHE A 133 -13.03 -9.29 12.03
N ALA A 134 -14.34 -9.18 12.16
CA ALA A 134 -14.97 -8.36 13.21
C ALA A 134 -14.48 -8.74 14.62
N THR A 135 -14.25 -10.03 14.87
CA THR A 135 -13.69 -10.53 16.13
C THR A 135 -12.23 -10.13 16.29
N ILE A 136 -11.44 -10.17 15.20
CA ILE A 136 -10.02 -9.80 15.21
C ILE A 136 -9.84 -8.30 15.47
N LYS A 137 -10.73 -7.45 14.98
CA LYS A 137 -10.72 -6.00 15.25
C LYS A 137 -10.81 -5.64 16.74
N THR A 138 -11.27 -6.56 17.58
CA THR A 138 -11.28 -6.37 19.04
C THR A 138 -9.87 -6.48 19.65
N ILE A 139 -8.92 -7.08 18.92
CA ILE A 139 -7.51 -7.18 19.29
C ILE A 139 -6.82 -5.84 18.98
N ALA A 140 -6.96 -4.91 19.93
CA ALA A 140 -6.37 -3.59 19.85
C ALA A 140 -5.69 -3.18 21.16
N VAL A 141 -4.73 -2.27 21.06
CA VAL A 141 -4.04 -1.65 22.20
C VAL A 141 -4.20 -0.14 22.10
N HIS A 142 -4.82 0.47 23.11
CA HIS A 142 -4.95 1.92 23.18
C HIS A 142 -3.63 2.56 23.59
N LEU A 143 -3.34 3.72 23.01
CA LEU A 143 -2.20 4.53 23.42
C LEU A 143 -2.59 5.42 24.61
N PRO A 144 -1.72 5.59 25.63
CA PRO A 144 -2.00 6.49 26.74
C PRO A 144 -2.25 7.92 26.25
N ASN A 145 -3.24 8.59 26.84
CA ASN A 145 -3.58 9.99 26.53
C ASN A 145 -3.87 10.24 25.04
N SER A 146 -4.28 9.22 24.30
CA SER A 146 -4.61 9.32 22.89
C SER A 146 -5.88 8.53 22.60
N ARG A 147 -6.72 9.08 21.71
CA ARG A 147 -7.84 8.33 21.13
C ARG A 147 -7.36 7.27 20.10
N ARG A 148 -6.07 7.26 19.78
CA ARG A 148 -5.45 6.32 18.84
C ARG A 148 -5.32 4.93 19.48
N LYS A 149 -5.52 3.91 18.65
CA LYS A 149 -5.23 2.52 18.96
C LYS A 149 -4.25 1.95 17.93
N LEU A 150 -3.47 0.97 18.37
CA LEU A 150 -2.72 0.07 17.52
C LEU A 150 -3.54 -1.21 17.39
N ASP A 151 -3.94 -1.56 16.17
CA ASP A 151 -4.80 -2.70 15.88
C ASP A 151 -4.36 -3.46 14.62
N ILE A 152 -5.05 -4.57 14.36
CA ILE A 152 -4.87 -5.42 13.19
C ILE A 152 -5.93 -5.01 12.16
N SER A 153 -5.50 -4.50 11.01
CA SER A 153 -6.35 -4.19 9.87
C SER A 153 -6.25 -5.27 8.81
N LEU A 154 -7.26 -5.41 7.95
CA LEU A 154 -7.10 -6.21 6.74
C LEU A 154 -6.22 -5.45 5.75
N ASP A 155 -5.46 -6.21 4.98
CA ASP A 155 -4.85 -5.64 3.78
C ASP A 155 -5.93 -5.32 2.75
N VAL A 156 -5.78 -4.18 2.06
CA VAL A 156 -6.78 -3.66 1.13
C VAL A 156 -7.02 -4.64 -0.02
N HIS A 157 -5.98 -5.33 -0.50
CA HIS A 157 -6.15 -6.31 -1.56
C HIS A 157 -7.02 -7.49 -1.11
N PHE A 158 -6.76 -7.99 0.11
CA PHE A 158 -7.57 -9.04 0.68
C PHE A 158 -9.02 -8.60 0.92
N GLU A 159 -9.25 -7.38 1.40
CA GLU A 159 -10.59 -6.84 1.65
C GLU A 159 -11.43 -6.73 0.35
N LEU A 160 -10.81 -6.30 -0.75
CA LEU A 160 -11.48 -6.20 -2.05
C LEU A 160 -11.85 -7.58 -2.63
N ASP A 161 -11.00 -8.58 -2.42
CA ASP A 161 -11.23 -9.95 -2.88
C ASP A 161 -12.28 -10.68 -2.02
N ALA A 162 -12.24 -10.46 -0.69
CA ALA A 162 -13.05 -11.18 0.29
C ALA A 162 -14.23 -10.32 0.76
N LYS A 163 -15.35 -10.35 0.03
CA LYS A 163 -16.61 -9.63 0.35
C LYS A 163 -17.09 -9.75 1.81
N ARG A 164 -16.79 -10.87 2.48
CA ARG A 164 -17.03 -11.11 3.92
C ARG A 164 -15.82 -11.87 4.49
N PRO A 165 -14.81 -11.18 5.01
CA PRO A 165 -13.55 -11.80 5.33
C PRO A 165 -13.64 -12.56 6.65
N GLU A 166 -13.76 -13.88 6.54
CA GLU A 166 -13.20 -14.79 7.53
C GLU A 166 -11.76 -15.08 7.16
N VAL A 167 -10.92 -15.22 8.17
CA VAL A 167 -9.51 -15.54 7.99
C VAL A 167 -9.21 -16.89 8.59
N GLU A 168 -8.27 -17.60 7.98
CA GLU A 168 -7.75 -18.82 8.57
C GLU A 168 -6.93 -18.47 9.81
N ARG A 169 -7.04 -19.30 10.86
CA ARG A 169 -6.20 -19.19 12.04
C ARG A 169 -4.71 -19.14 11.69
N GLY A 170 -4.28 -19.91 10.69
CA GLY A 170 -2.89 -19.92 10.22
C GLY A 170 -2.39 -18.55 9.76
N ALA A 171 -3.26 -17.69 9.21
CA ALA A 171 -2.88 -16.32 8.82
C ALA A 171 -2.54 -15.45 10.04
N LEU A 172 -3.27 -15.60 11.15
CA LEU A 172 -2.97 -14.91 12.40
C LEU A 172 -1.68 -15.44 13.07
N GLU A 173 -1.39 -16.74 12.93
CA GLU A 173 -0.12 -17.32 13.39
C GLU A 173 1.07 -16.83 12.55
N VAL A 174 0.87 -16.65 11.23
CA VAL A 174 1.84 -15.96 10.36
C VAL A 174 2.05 -14.51 10.82
N LEU A 175 0.97 -13.76 11.08
CA LEU A 175 1.06 -12.40 11.60
C LEU A 175 1.82 -12.34 12.93
N LEU A 176 1.53 -13.25 13.86
CA LEU A 176 2.22 -13.32 15.15
C LEU A 176 3.74 -13.51 14.97
N ARG A 177 4.15 -14.44 14.09
CA ARG A 177 5.56 -14.63 13.74
C ARG A 177 6.18 -13.37 13.10
N ARG A 178 5.44 -12.69 12.22
CA ARG A 178 5.89 -11.42 11.63
C ARG A 178 6.10 -10.33 12.67
N ILE A 179 5.25 -10.24 13.68
CA ILE A 179 5.46 -9.31 14.80
C ILE A 179 6.74 -9.67 15.57
N ASP A 180 6.97 -10.96 15.84
CA ASP A 180 8.16 -11.43 16.54
C ASP A 180 9.46 -11.16 15.74
N ASP A 181 9.43 -11.31 14.41
CA ASP A 181 10.56 -10.96 13.53
C ASP A 181 10.79 -9.45 13.49
N TYR A 182 9.70 -8.68 13.39
CA TYR A 182 9.75 -7.22 13.35
C TYR A 182 10.36 -6.64 14.63
N LEU A 183 10.01 -7.17 15.80
CA LEU A 183 10.57 -6.76 17.10
C LEU A 183 12.07 -7.04 17.24
N ARG A 184 12.63 -7.93 16.39
CA ARG A 184 14.06 -8.27 16.35
C ARG A 184 14.82 -7.52 15.26
N ASN A 185 14.11 -6.84 14.35
CA ASN A 185 14.72 -6.14 13.23
C ASN A 185 15.24 -4.76 13.66
N PRO A 186 16.56 -4.48 13.53
CA PRO A 186 17.10 -3.15 13.83
C PRO A 186 16.73 -2.09 12.77
N ASP A 187 16.38 -2.51 11.55
CA ASP A 187 16.13 -1.64 10.40
C ASP A 187 14.65 -1.33 10.17
N VAL A 188 13.82 -1.32 11.23
CA VAL A 188 12.39 -1.00 11.11
C VAL A 188 12.10 0.41 10.62
N PHE A 189 13.08 1.32 10.58
CA PHE A 189 12.94 2.68 10.02
C PHE A 189 13.49 2.80 8.60
N THR A 190 13.91 1.69 7.98
CA THR A 190 14.52 1.67 6.66
C THR A 190 13.50 1.24 5.61
N HIS A 191 13.18 2.14 4.69
CA HIS A 191 12.31 1.90 3.53
C HIS A 191 13.20 1.73 2.30
N SER A 192 12.93 0.75 1.45
CA SER A 192 13.76 0.46 0.28
C SER A 192 12.94 0.49 -0.99
N PHE A 193 13.39 1.26 -1.98
CA PHE A 193 12.74 1.42 -3.26
C PHE A 193 13.69 1.09 -4.40
N ARG A 194 13.13 0.72 -5.55
CA ARG A 194 13.83 0.63 -6.82
C ARG A 194 13.19 1.59 -7.79
N LEU A 195 14.01 2.41 -8.45
CA LEU A 195 13.49 3.28 -9.50
C LEU A 195 13.29 2.46 -10.77
N ARG A 196 12.05 2.34 -11.21
CA ARG A 196 11.69 1.66 -12.45
C ARG A 196 11.31 2.68 -13.51
N ARG A 197 11.46 2.29 -14.79
CA ARG A 197 11.07 3.10 -15.94
C ARG A 197 10.34 2.26 -16.99
N TYR A 198 9.26 2.82 -17.54
CA TYR A 198 8.50 2.29 -18.66
C TYR A 198 7.84 3.43 -19.44
N ARG A 199 8.03 3.48 -20.77
CA ARG A 199 7.46 4.51 -21.68
C ARG A 199 7.64 5.96 -21.19
N GLY A 200 8.80 6.26 -20.61
CA GLY A 200 9.14 7.60 -20.10
C GLY A 200 8.60 7.92 -18.70
N VAL A 201 7.76 7.06 -18.12
CA VAL A 201 7.32 7.16 -16.72
C VAL A 201 8.35 6.48 -15.83
N GLU A 202 8.82 7.18 -14.80
CA GLU A 202 9.67 6.59 -13.76
C GLU A 202 8.94 6.56 -12.43
N TRP A 203 9.02 5.45 -11.69
CA TRP A 203 8.35 5.33 -10.39
C TRP A 203 9.19 4.59 -9.34
N LEU A 204 8.88 4.87 -8.08
CA LEU A 204 9.43 4.13 -6.94
C LEU A 204 8.64 2.82 -6.76
N GLU A 205 9.28 1.70 -7.00
CA GLU A 205 8.79 0.37 -6.64
C GLU A 205 9.35 -0.01 -5.26
N PRO A 206 8.52 -0.26 -4.25
CA PRO A 206 9.03 -0.74 -2.97
C PRO A 206 9.63 -2.15 -3.09
N VAL A 207 10.76 -2.38 -2.44
CA VAL A 207 11.51 -3.66 -2.45
C VAL A 207 11.50 -4.32 -1.07
N GLY A 208 11.21 -3.56 -0.02
CA GLY A 208 11.17 -4.05 1.35
C GLY A 208 10.05 -5.09 1.57
N PRO A 209 10.27 -6.11 2.42
CA PRO A 209 9.28 -7.17 2.66
C PRO A 209 7.96 -6.68 3.29
N ASN A 210 7.94 -5.44 3.80
CA ASN A 210 6.81 -4.80 4.45
C ASN A 210 6.31 -3.55 3.71
N ASP A 211 6.99 -3.16 2.64
CA ASP A 211 6.54 -2.06 1.79
C ASP A 211 5.77 -2.73 0.63
N VAL A 212 4.49 -3.01 0.84
CA VAL A 212 3.70 -3.65 -0.23
C VAL A 212 3.55 -2.66 -1.37
N ALA A 213 4.04 -3.05 -2.56
CA ALA A 213 3.74 -2.32 -3.78
C ALA A 213 2.21 -2.31 -3.97
N PRO A 214 1.59 -1.13 -4.13
CA PRO A 214 0.12 -1.02 -4.20
C PRO A 214 -0.48 -1.72 -5.43
N SER A 215 0.34 -2.18 -6.38
CA SER A 215 -0.08 -3.05 -7.48
C SER A 215 1.13 -3.85 -8.00
N PRO A 216 0.92 -5.10 -8.46
CA PRO A 216 1.93 -5.81 -9.25
C PRO A 216 2.43 -4.96 -10.44
N VAL A 217 3.71 -5.09 -10.80
CA VAL A 217 4.31 -4.33 -11.92
C VAL A 217 3.51 -4.47 -13.22
N ALA A 218 2.99 -5.67 -13.50
CA ALA A 218 2.17 -5.91 -14.70
C ALA A 218 0.89 -5.07 -14.73
N ASP A 219 0.22 -4.92 -13.58
CA ASP A 219 -0.98 -4.08 -13.48
C ASP A 219 -0.65 -2.60 -13.62
N LEU A 220 0.49 -2.17 -13.05
CA LEU A 220 0.96 -0.81 -13.20
C LEU A 220 1.29 -0.46 -14.65
N VAL A 221 2.00 -1.34 -15.35
CA VAL A 221 2.30 -1.21 -16.80
C VAL A 221 1.01 -1.09 -17.60
N LYS A 222 0.02 -1.96 -17.33
CA LYS A 222 -1.30 -1.89 -17.97
C LYS A 222 -1.99 -0.53 -17.72
N ARG A 223 -1.92 0.00 -16.50
CA ARG A 223 -2.49 1.32 -16.15
C ARG A 223 -1.77 2.46 -16.88
N ILE A 224 -0.45 2.40 -17.01
CA ILE A 224 0.35 3.37 -17.77
C ILE A 224 -0.04 3.31 -19.26
N ASP A 225 -0.22 2.12 -19.82
CA ASP A 225 -0.63 1.97 -21.22
C ASP A 225 -2.05 2.51 -21.45
N GLN A 226 -2.99 2.19 -20.57
CA GLN A 226 -4.38 2.66 -20.64
C GLN A 226 -4.50 4.18 -20.47
N SER A 227 -3.59 4.80 -19.71
CA SER A 227 -3.59 6.24 -19.49
C SER A 227 -2.87 7.03 -20.60
N GLY A 228 -2.30 6.34 -21.60
CA GLY A 228 -1.50 6.95 -22.67
C GLY A 228 -0.15 7.46 -22.18
N GLY A 229 0.48 6.77 -21.23
CA GLY A 229 1.76 7.17 -20.63
C GLY A 229 1.64 8.20 -19.51
N LYS A 230 0.43 8.46 -19.00
CA LYS A 230 0.21 9.38 -17.88
C LYS A 230 0.47 8.70 -16.53
N GLN A 231 0.71 9.53 -15.52
CA GLN A 231 0.94 9.09 -14.14
C GLN A 231 -0.23 8.21 -13.63
N PRO A 232 0.04 6.99 -13.15
CA PRO A 232 -0.93 6.17 -12.44
C PRO A 232 -1.13 6.65 -11.00
N ASP A 233 -2.37 6.60 -10.51
CA ASP A 233 -2.70 6.87 -9.09
C ASP A 233 -2.03 5.85 -8.15
N TYR A 234 -1.83 6.28 -6.90
CA TYR A 234 -1.27 5.49 -5.80
C TYR A 234 0.16 5.01 -6.02
N VAL A 235 0.89 5.61 -6.97
CA VAL A 235 2.31 5.32 -7.20
C VAL A 235 3.12 6.61 -7.22
N PHE A 236 4.26 6.61 -6.53
CA PHE A 236 5.22 7.70 -6.55
C PHE A 236 5.95 7.75 -7.89
N VAL A 237 5.57 8.69 -8.73
CA VAL A 237 6.16 8.95 -10.06
C VAL A 237 7.12 10.13 -9.99
N ARG A 238 8.23 10.03 -10.72
CA ARG A 238 9.21 11.10 -10.88
C ARG A 238 8.55 12.34 -11.48
N VAL A 239 8.77 13.50 -10.87
CA VAL A 239 8.32 14.79 -11.38
C VAL A 239 9.48 15.80 -11.46
N SER A 240 9.26 16.89 -12.18
CA SER A 240 10.20 18.01 -12.21
C SER A 240 10.16 18.80 -10.89
N GLN A 241 11.24 19.53 -10.60
CA GLN A 241 11.28 20.47 -9.47
C GLN A 241 10.15 21.51 -9.54
N ARG A 242 9.80 21.98 -10.75
CA ARG A 242 8.72 22.93 -10.95
C ARG A 242 7.36 22.35 -10.56
N GLN A 243 7.07 21.12 -10.97
CA GLN A 243 5.84 20.41 -10.59
C GLN A 243 5.78 20.17 -9.08
N PHE A 244 6.89 19.73 -8.48
CA PHE A 244 6.98 19.56 -7.03
C PHE A 244 6.72 20.89 -6.29
N ALA A 245 7.37 21.98 -6.69
CA ALA A 245 7.22 23.27 -6.02
C ALA A 245 5.78 23.82 -6.13
N ALA A 246 5.12 23.62 -7.27
CA ALA A 246 3.73 24.01 -7.46
C ALA A 246 2.77 23.15 -6.61
N GLY A 247 2.98 21.84 -6.55
CA GLY A 247 2.11 20.90 -5.86
C GLY A 247 2.29 20.88 -4.34
N ALA A 248 3.52 20.72 -3.87
CA ALA A 248 3.84 20.55 -2.46
C ALA A 248 3.63 21.82 -1.61
N GLY A 249 3.51 22.99 -2.24
CA GLY A 249 3.18 24.26 -1.59
C GLY A 249 1.69 24.65 -1.68
N SER A 250 0.84 23.78 -2.22
CA SER A 250 -0.59 24.04 -2.43
C SER A 250 -1.46 23.15 -1.53
N LEU A 251 -2.76 23.43 -1.48
CA LEU A 251 -3.76 22.55 -0.86
C LEU A 251 -4.36 21.63 -1.93
N TYR A 252 -4.72 20.42 -1.52
CA TYR A 252 -5.36 19.48 -2.43
C TYR A 252 -6.79 19.93 -2.75
N PRO A 253 -7.21 19.96 -4.02
CA PRO A 253 -8.57 20.35 -4.37
C PRO A 253 -9.58 19.37 -3.77
N PHE A 254 -10.65 19.89 -3.17
CA PHE A 254 -11.75 19.05 -2.72
C PHE A 254 -12.43 18.40 -3.92
N LYS A 255 -12.35 17.07 -4.02
CA LYS A 255 -13.09 16.29 -5.01
C LYS A 255 -14.34 15.73 -4.34
N PHE A 256 -15.49 16.34 -4.60
CA PHE A 256 -16.77 15.79 -4.19
C PHE A 256 -17.17 14.67 -5.15
N TYR A 257 -17.38 13.46 -4.65
CA TYR A 257 -17.84 12.31 -5.44
C TYR A 257 -19.29 11.95 -5.07
N PRO A 258 -20.30 12.68 -5.58
CA PRO A 258 -21.71 12.50 -5.19
C PRO A 258 -22.23 11.07 -5.42
N ALA A 259 -21.71 10.36 -6.42
CA ALA A 259 -22.08 8.98 -6.73
C ALA A 259 -21.79 7.97 -5.59
N MET A 260 -20.90 8.31 -4.64
CA MET A 260 -20.68 7.46 -3.45
C MET A 260 -21.83 7.52 -2.44
N ASN A 261 -22.65 8.58 -2.48
CA ASN A 261 -23.83 8.72 -1.61
C ASN A 261 -25.07 8.00 -2.17
N GLU A 262 -25.12 7.70 -3.48
CA GLU A 262 -26.27 7.04 -4.10
C GLU A 262 -26.37 5.55 -3.74
N LYS A 263 -25.24 4.88 -3.52
CA LYS A 263 -25.22 3.47 -3.08
C LYS A 263 -25.80 3.27 -1.67
N VAL A 264 -25.79 4.31 -0.83
CA VAL A 264 -26.36 4.26 0.52
C VAL A 264 -27.90 4.30 0.46
N LYS A 265 -28.48 5.09 -0.45
CA LYS A 265 -29.94 5.19 -0.62
C LYS A 265 -30.58 3.92 -1.20
N ALA A 266 -29.85 3.14 -1.98
CA ALA A 266 -30.36 1.89 -2.54
C ALA A 266 -30.44 0.72 -1.52
N GLN A 267 -29.88 0.89 -0.32
CA GLN A 267 -29.86 -0.13 0.74
C GLN A 267 -30.77 0.20 1.94
N GLU A 268 -31.46 1.35 1.93
CA GLU A 268 -32.49 1.61 2.93
C GLU A 268 -33.71 0.72 2.66
N PRO A 269 -34.13 -0.15 3.59
CA PRO A 269 -35.39 -0.86 3.45
C PRO A 269 -36.50 0.20 3.40
N LYS A 270 -37.32 0.14 2.35
CA LYS A 270 -38.55 0.93 2.27
C LYS A 270 -39.36 0.66 3.54
N ARG A 271 -39.49 1.69 4.38
CA ARG A 271 -40.44 1.69 5.50
C ARG A 271 -41.86 1.74 4.97
#